data_AF-A0A166BCH6-F1
#
_entry.id   AF-A0A166BCH6-F1
#
_cell.length_a   1.000
_cell.length_b   1.000
_cell.length_c   1.000
_cell.angle_alpha   90.00
_cell.angle_beta   90.00
_cell.angle_gamma   90.00
#
_symmetry.space_group_name_H-M   'P 1'
#
loop_
_entity.id
_entity.type
_entity.pdbx_description
1 polymer ?
#
loop_
_entity_poly.entity_id
_entity_poly.type
_entity_poly.pdbx_seq_one_letter_code
_entity_poly.pdbx_strand_id
1 'polypeptide(L)'
;MSIAHSEWTANQLAYQQALQEGPTAALERLRAAFQDRASAPLSKREEVVELADILGFCLRESEENTELWRAMAEINIISLLVDVMAEPDFLAHYLRFASSVCGLTINYLEPSLSAVRQGRRKVTLSDTLWSKIDRAWASLWANRQHLANNSDLKLKLALLDQLEHLASTIRAFEAAVPLNPRSSQDLARVAYFAWVQLYSKERMTERDVLSLRSGHQAQVILWQYLDNCPDDQTRRATMTRIIEDVGVDRSFRATENALKWSLWMVVPQFFTCVKLFTLHTTLFLSSALSANHAGLSAVAEAMEQQGRRIEYAKTQGRVSTADEWLSMRIVAAGAVFEYIEYAQTAAYDYCRTNYPTMQSHRHRNSEHG
;
A
#
# COMPACT_ATOMS: atom_id res chain seq x y z
N MET A 1 3.27 5.76 15.89
CA MET A 1 3.80 5.71 17.27
C MET A 1 3.88 7.14 17.78
N SER A 2 3.15 7.48 18.84
CA SER A 2 3.31 8.80 19.47
C SER A 2 4.37 8.71 20.57
N ILE A 3 5.25 9.71 20.67
CA ILE A 3 6.02 9.95 21.90
C ILE A 3 5.01 10.43 22.96
N ALA A 4 5.12 9.94 24.18
CA ALA A 4 4.29 10.43 25.28
C ALA A 4 4.63 11.92 25.52
N HIS A 5 3.62 12.77 25.73
CA HIS A 5 3.84 14.21 25.97
C HIS A 5 4.88 14.53 27.05
N SER A 6 5.04 13.64 28.04
CA SER A 6 6.02 13.73 29.12
C SER A 6 7.48 13.63 28.69
N GLU A 7 7.75 13.20 27.46
CA GLU A 7 9.11 12.99 26.93
C GLU A 7 9.55 14.12 25.97
N TRP A 8 8.74 15.16 25.81
CA TRP A 8 9.04 16.24 24.87
C TRP A 8 10.12 17.19 25.41
N THR A 9 10.99 17.63 24.50
CA THR A 9 12.00 18.64 24.82
C THR A 9 11.35 20.02 25.03
N ALA A 10 12.07 20.94 25.68
CA ALA A 10 11.60 22.33 25.82
C ALA A 10 11.32 22.98 24.45
N ASN A 11 12.11 22.66 23.42
CA ASN A 11 11.90 23.17 22.06
C ASN A 11 10.62 22.62 21.42
N GLN A 12 10.31 21.35 21.65
CA GLN A 12 9.08 20.71 21.16
C GLN A 12 7.83 21.31 21.82
N LEU A 13 7.87 21.54 23.13
CA LEU A 13 6.79 22.22 23.86
C LEU A 13 6.62 23.67 23.40
N ALA A 14 7.72 24.41 23.22
CA ALA A 14 7.67 25.77 22.70
C ALA A 14 7.10 25.83 21.28
N TYR A 15 7.42 24.86 20.43
CA TYR A 15 6.85 24.79 19.09
C TYR A 15 5.37 24.42 19.09
N GLN A 16 4.94 23.50 19.97
CA GLN A 16 3.52 23.21 20.17
C GLN A 16 2.74 24.48 20.58
N GLN A 17 3.28 25.25 21.53
CA GLN A 17 2.69 26.53 21.94
C GLN A 17 2.65 27.54 20.78
N ALA A 18 3.73 27.63 20.00
CA ALA A 18 3.78 28.49 18.82
C ALA A 18 2.73 28.10 17.75
N LEU A 19 2.44 26.81 17.58
CA LEU A 19 1.35 26.34 16.70
C LEU A 19 -0.04 26.76 17.18
N GLN A 20 -0.22 27.05 18.47
CA GLN A 20 -1.49 27.52 19.04
C GLN A 20 -1.60 29.04 18.98
N GLU A 21 -0.53 29.76 19.33
CA GLU A 21 -0.53 31.23 19.45
C GLU A 21 -0.29 31.93 18.11
N GLY A 22 0.49 31.32 17.21
CA GLY A 22 0.90 31.92 15.94
C GLY A 22 1.21 30.87 14.88
N PRO A 23 0.20 30.09 14.42
CA PRO A 23 0.39 28.93 13.56
C PRO A 23 1.12 29.25 12.26
N THR A 24 0.86 30.40 11.64
CA THR A 24 1.56 30.82 10.41
C THR A 24 3.06 30.95 10.63
N ALA A 25 3.50 31.65 11.70
CA ALA A 25 4.92 31.83 11.99
C ALA A 25 5.61 30.49 12.35
N ALA A 26 4.92 29.63 13.08
CA ALA A 26 5.41 28.29 13.39
C ALA A 26 5.59 27.44 12.12
N LEU A 27 4.62 27.45 11.21
CA LEU A 27 4.72 26.72 9.95
C LEU A 27 5.80 27.30 9.01
N GLU A 28 5.99 28.63 8.98
CA GLU A 28 7.11 29.24 8.25
C GLU A 28 8.47 28.85 8.84
N ARG A 29 8.58 28.67 10.17
CA ARG A 29 9.78 28.12 10.81
C ARG A 29 10.06 26.69 10.33
N LEU A 30 9.04 25.84 10.24
CA LEU A 30 9.21 24.48 9.69
C LEU A 30 9.71 24.54 8.24
N ARG A 31 9.15 25.43 7.42
CA ARG A 31 9.59 25.65 6.03
C ARG A 31 11.04 26.11 5.98
N ALA A 32 11.41 27.13 6.74
CA ALA A 32 12.76 27.67 6.77
C ALA A 32 13.76 26.60 7.24
N ALA A 33 13.46 25.88 8.31
CA ALA A 33 14.30 24.78 8.80
C ALA A 33 14.51 23.69 7.76
N PHE A 34 13.53 23.43 6.90
CA PHE A 34 13.68 22.50 5.79
C PHE A 34 14.47 23.10 4.61
N GLN A 35 14.28 24.38 4.29
CA GLN A 35 14.96 25.02 3.15
C GLN A 35 16.43 25.33 3.43
N ASP A 36 16.78 25.62 4.68
CA ASP A 36 18.14 25.98 5.10
C ASP A 36 19.03 24.76 5.38
N ARG A 37 18.45 23.54 5.30
CA ARG A 37 19.18 22.29 5.58
C ARG A 37 20.19 21.97 4.50
N ALA A 38 21.22 21.21 4.86
CA ALA A 38 22.11 20.60 3.88
C ALA A 38 21.37 19.53 3.05
N SER A 39 21.74 19.37 1.77
CA SER A 39 21.17 18.35 0.86
C SER A 39 21.55 16.90 1.22
N ALA A 40 21.83 16.62 2.50
CA ALA A 40 22.15 15.30 3.00
C ALA A 40 20.92 14.65 3.65
N PRO A 41 20.95 13.32 3.89
CA PRO A 41 19.91 12.65 4.63
C PRO A 41 19.74 13.20 6.06
N LEU A 42 18.50 13.55 6.42
CA LEU A 42 18.14 14.04 7.74
C LEU A 42 18.35 12.99 8.83
N SER A 43 19.03 13.38 9.89
CA SER A 43 19.24 12.63 11.12
C SER A 43 18.16 12.90 12.17
N LYS A 44 18.04 12.02 13.16
CA LYS A 44 16.99 12.10 14.22
C LYS A 44 16.98 13.40 15.01
N ARG A 45 18.13 14.08 15.16
CA ARG A 45 18.30 15.24 16.05
C ARG A 45 18.16 16.58 15.33
N GLU A 46 17.80 16.56 14.05
CA GLU A 46 17.64 17.79 13.30
C GLU A 46 16.30 18.45 13.63
N GLU A 47 16.33 19.78 13.72
CA GLU A 47 15.17 20.58 14.12
C GLU A 47 13.93 20.25 13.28
N VAL A 48 14.07 20.22 11.95
CA VAL A 48 12.97 19.92 11.02
C VAL A 48 12.27 18.59 11.31
N VAL A 49 13.02 17.59 11.80
CA VAL A 49 12.47 16.28 12.17
C VAL A 49 11.59 16.41 13.42
N GLU A 50 12.05 17.14 14.42
CA GLU A 50 11.27 17.40 15.64
C GLU A 50 10.03 18.22 15.32
N LEU A 51 10.15 19.28 14.51
CA LEU A 51 9.03 20.14 14.13
C LEU A 51 7.94 19.37 13.36
N ALA A 52 8.32 18.51 12.42
CA ALA A 52 7.38 17.69 11.65
C ALA A 52 6.62 16.69 12.55
N ASP A 53 7.32 16.08 13.51
CA ASP A 53 6.70 15.17 14.49
C ASP A 53 5.65 15.88 15.36
N ILE A 54 5.96 17.10 15.84
CA ILE A 54 5.04 17.88 16.67
C ILE A 54 3.85 18.39 15.86
N LEU A 55 4.07 18.89 14.63
CA LEU A 55 2.96 19.27 13.75
C LEU A 55 2.03 18.09 13.48
N GLY A 56 2.60 16.90 13.23
CA GLY A 56 1.83 15.68 13.00
C GLY A 56 1.05 15.24 14.22
N PHE A 57 1.57 15.50 15.42
CA PHE A 57 0.83 15.31 16.67
C PHE A 57 -0.32 16.30 16.80
N CYS A 58 -0.05 17.60 16.66
CA CYS A 58 -1.05 18.65 16.79
C CYS A 58 -2.22 18.45 15.84
N LEU A 59 -1.98 18.07 14.58
CA LEU A 59 -3.08 17.87 13.63
C LEU A 59 -3.98 16.68 13.96
N ARG A 60 -3.49 15.66 14.66
CA ARG A 60 -4.33 14.54 15.10
C ARG A 60 -5.20 14.90 16.30
N GLU A 61 -4.68 15.71 17.22
CA GLU A 61 -5.43 16.13 18.41
C GLU A 61 -6.38 17.30 18.13
N SER A 62 -6.20 18.01 17.01
CA SER A 62 -6.79 19.32 16.79
C SER A 62 -7.77 19.34 15.63
N GLU A 63 -8.71 18.38 15.62
CA GLU A 63 -9.85 18.39 14.69
C GLU A 63 -10.64 19.72 14.74
N GLU A 64 -10.56 20.47 15.85
CA GLU A 64 -11.26 21.74 16.08
C GLU A 64 -10.42 23.01 15.90
N ASN A 65 -9.09 22.95 15.69
CA ASN A 65 -8.27 24.17 15.57
C ASN A 65 -8.31 24.75 14.15
N THR A 66 -9.37 25.52 13.91
CA THR A 66 -9.64 26.23 12.67
C THR A 66 -8.51 27.17 12.25
N GLU A 67 -7.79 27.78 13.21
CA GLU A 67 -6.68 28.69 12.94
C GLU A 67 -5.45 27.97 12.37
N LEU A 68 -5.09 26.81 12.90
CA LEU A 68 -4.00 26.00 12.35
C LEU A 68 -4.33 25.53 10.92
N TRP A 69 -5.57 25.07 10.69
CA TRP A 69 -6.03 24.68 9.36
C TRP A 69 -6.02 25.86 8.36
N ARG A 70 -6.44 27.04 8.79
CA ARG A 70 -6.38 28.28 8.00
C ARG A 70 -4.94 28.60 7.62
N ALA A 71 -4.03 28.62 8.61
CA ALA A 71 -2.62 28.91 8.37
C ALA A 71 -1.97 27.90 7.41
N MET A 72 -2.25 26.61 7.57
CA MET A 72 -1.79 25.55 6.66
C MET A 72 -2.23 25.76 5.21
N ALA A 73 -3.48 26.18 5.01
CA ALA A 73 -4.00 26.51 3.69
C ALA A 73 -3.33 27.76 3.11
N GLU A 74 -3.15 28.82 3.91
CA GLU A 74 -2.51 30.08 3.50
C GLU A 74 -1.07 29.87 3.06
N ILE A 75 -0.30 29.10 3.82
CA ILE A 75 1.07 28.80 3.46
C ILE A 75 1.18 27.69 2.40
N ASN A 76 0.08 27.07 1.96
CA ASN A 76 0.08 25.95 1.02
C ASN A 76 1.03 24.81 1.47
N ILE A 77 0.86 24.37 2.72
CA ILE A 77 1.72 23.36 3.34
C ILE A 77 1.77 22.04 2.55
N ILE A 78 0.67 21.66 1.89
CA ILE A 78 0.62 20.45 1.06
C ILE A 78 1.67 20.47 -0.06
N SER A 79 1.91 21.63 -0.66
CA SER A 79 2.94 21.76 -1.70
C SER A 79 4.34 21.54 -1.12
N LEU A 80 4.61 22.04 0.09
CA LEU A 80 5.88 21.80 0.78
C LEU A 80 6.07 20.31 1.10
N LEU A 81 5.06 19.64 1.65
CA LEU A 81 5.14 18.22 2.01
C LEU A 81 5.39 17.34 0.77
N VAL A 82 4.73 17.64 -0.34
CA VAL A 82 4.95 16.92 -1.60
C VAL A 82 6.34 17.21 -2.18
N ASP A 83 6.84 18.44 -2.08
CA ASP A 83 8.21 18.77 -2.49
C ASP A 83 9.24 18.00 -1.65
N VAL A 84 9.03 17.87 -0.33
CA VAL A 84 9.86 17.04 0.57
C VAL A 84 9.86 15.58 0.12
N MET A 85 8.70 15.01 -0.19
CA MET A 85 8.58 13.63 -0.68
C MET A 85 9.25 13.41 -2.04
N ALA A 86 9.38 14.46 -2.85
CA ALA A 86 10.00 14.39 -4.17
C ALA A 86 11.53 14.44 -4.12
N GLU A 87 12.14 14.72 -2.97
CA GLU A 87 13.60 14.71 -2.86
C GLU A 87 14.17 13.29 -3.03
N PRO A 88 15.36 13.15 -3.65
CA PRO A 88 16.00 11.84 -3.83
C PRO A 88 16.29 11.12 -2.51
N ASP A 89 16.66 11.87 -1.48
CA ASP A 89 17.05 11.33 -0.18
C ASP A 89 15.87 11.08 0.78
N PHE A 90 14.63 11.30 0.34
CA PHE A 90 13.46 11.22 1.22
C PHE A 90 13.35 9.87 1.96
N LEU A 91 13.59 8.76 1.24
CA LEU A 91 13.61 7.41 1.82
C LEU A 91 14.90 7.04 2.55
N ALA A 92 15.95 7.86 2.43
CA ALA A 92 17.21 7.73 3.15
C ALA A 92 17.23 8.56 4.45
N HIS A 93 16.33 9.52 4.60
CA HIS A 93 16.12 10.24 5.86
C HIS A 93 15.78 9.29 7.01
N TYR A 94 15.88 9.80 8.24
CA TYR A 94 15.35 9.11 9.42
C TYR A 94 13.87 8.72 9.17
N LEU A 95 13.58 7.41 9.12
CA LEU A 95 12.31 6.89 8.62
C LEU A 95 11.06 7.44 9.34
N ARG A 96 11.21 7.84 10.61
CA ARG A 96 10.14 8.48 11.34
C ARG A 96 9.78 9.85 10.77
N PHE A 97 10.76 10.64 10.31
CA PHE A 97 10.50 11.88 9.59
C PHE A 97 9.70 11.63 8.31
N ALA A 98 10.16 10.70 7.47
CA ALA A 98 9.44 10.32 6.25
C ALA A 98 8.01 9.85 6.55
N SER A 99 7.83 9.07 7.62
CA SER A 99 6.51 8.64 8.11
C SER A 99 5.65 9.81 8.58
N SER A 100 6.25 10.80 9.26
CA SER A 100 5.55 12.01 9.71
C SER A 100 5.12 12.87 8.53
N VAL A 101 5.96 13.05 7.51
CA VAL A 101 5.60 13.76 6.27
C VAL A 101 4.44 13.07 5.52
N CYS A 102 4.48 11.73 5.41
CA CYS A 102 3.38 10.96 4.82
C CYS A 102 2.09 11.15 5.63
N GLY A 103 2.17 11.00 6.96
CA GLY A 103 1.02 11.17 7.86
C GLY A 103 0.45 12.58 7.84
N LEU A 104 1.29 13.61 7.79
CA LEU A 104 0.88 15.01 7.61
C LEU A 104 0.12 15.21 6.30
N THR A 105 0.61 14.62 5.22
CA THR A 105 -0.02 14.68 3.89
C THR A 105 -1.39 14.01 3.91
N ILE A 106 -1.50 12.82 4.50
CA ILE A 106 -2.76 12.10 4.71
C ILE A 106 -3.73 12.96 5.53
N ASN A 107 -3.31 13.39 6.71
CA ASN A 107 -4.15 14.15 7.64
C ASN A 107 -4.68 15.44 7.00
N TYR A 108 -3.89 16.09 6.15
CA TYR A 108 -4.33 17.28 5.42
C TYR A 108 -5.37 16.96 4.33
N LEU A 109 -5.20 15.85 3.61
CA LEU A 109 -6.06 15.48 2.47
C LEU A 109 -7.38 14.83 2.89
N GLU A 110 -7.41 14.03 3.95
CA GLU A 110 -8.59 13.27 4.37
C GLU A 110 -9.82 14.14 4.71
N PRO A 111 -9.71 15.22 5.51
CA PRO A 111 -10.83 16.12 5.76
C PRO A 111 -11.34 16.78 4.48
N SER A 112 -10.42 17.15 3.58
CA SER A 112 -10.75 17.74 2.28
C SER A 112 -11.51 16.73 1.41
N LEU A 113 -11.05 15.48 1.34
CA LEU A 113 -11.72 14.39 0.63
C LEU A 113 -13.13 14.12 1.18
N SER A 114 -13.27 14.09 2.51
CA SER A 114 -14.57 13.92 3.17
C SER A 114 -15.54 15.03 2.77
N ALA A 115 -15.09 16.28 2.79
CA ALA A 115 -15.90 17.43 2.40
C ALA A 115 -16.31 17.40 0.92
N VAL A 116 -15.42 16.95 0.02
CA VAL A 116 -15.73 16.75 -1.41
C VAL A 116 -16.79 15.68 -1.60
N ARG A 117 -16.62 14.51 -0.95
CA ARG A 117 -17.59 13.39 -1.04
C ARG A 117 -18.98 13.77 -0.53
N GLN A 118 -19.05 14.64 0.46
CA GLN A 118 -20.31 15.17 1.01
C GLN A 118 -20.90 16.32 0.17
N GLY A 119 -20.26 16.71 -0.94
CA GLY A 119 -20.68 17.84 -1.77
C GLY A 119 -20.54 19.21 -1.09
N ARG A 120 -19.89 19.28 0.08
CA ARG A 120 -19.75 20.50 0.89
C ARG A 120 -18.66 21.43 0.37
N ARG A 121 -17.71 20.90 -0.40
CA ARG A 121 -16.57 21.66 -0.91
C ARG A 121 -16.23 21.25 -2.34
N LYS A 122 -16.07 22.22 -3.23
CA LYS A 122 -15.36 22.01 -4.49
C LYS A 122 -13.87 22.22 -4.21
N VAL A 123 -13.11 21.14 -4.18
CA VAL A 123 -11.65 21.22 -4.12
C VAL A 123 -11.09 20.93 -5.50
N THR A 124 -10.36 21.90 -6.03
CA THR A 124 -9.55 21.73 -7.23
C THR A 124 -8.09 21.85 -6.81
N LEU A 125 -7.33 20.77 -6.95
CA LEU A 125 -5.87 20.88 -6.89
C LEU A 125 -5.38 21.41 -8.24
N SER A 126 -4.38 22.30 -8.20
CA SER A 126 -3.79 22.83 -9.43
C SER A 126 -3.04 21.75 -10.19
N ASP A 127 -2.95 21.87 -11.52
CA ASP A 127 -2.14 20.98 -12.35
C ASP A 127 -0.67 20.94 -11.89
N THR A 128 -0.17 22.07 -11.37
CA THR A 128 1.17 22.17 -10.78
C THR A 128 1.33 21.25 -9.57
N LEU A 129 0.33 21.18 -8.69
CA LEU A 129 0.39 20.29 -7.53
C LEU A 129 0.29 18.83 -7.93
N TRP A 130 -0.55 18.48 -8.92
CA TRP A 130 -0.59 17.13 -9.47
C TRP A 130 0.74 16.71 -10.08
N SER A 131 1.39 17.58 -10.84
CA SER A 131 2.74 17.34 -11.37
C SER A 131 3.77 17.14 -10.26
N LYS A 132 3.66 17.86 -9.14
CA LYS A 132 4.50 17.63 -7.95
C LYS A 132 4.24 16.26 -7.32
N ILE A 133 2.98 15.85 -7.20
CA ILE A 133 2.60 14.53 -6.66
C ILE A 133 3.17 13.41 -7.55
N ASP A 134 3.04 13.52 -8.88
CA ASP A 134 3.63 12.55 -9.81
C ASP A 134 5.15 12.46 -9.67
N ARG A 135 5.84 13.60 -9.52
CA ARG A 135 7.30 13.62 -9.25
C ARG A 135 7.66 12.97 -7.92
N ALA A 136 6.84 13.17 -6.88
CA ALA A 136 7.04 12.50 -5.60
C ALA A 136 6.96 10.98 -5.73
N TRP A 137 5.95 10.45 -6.43
CA TRP A 137 5.83 9.01 -6.68
C TRP A 137 6.99 8.46 -7.51
N ALA A 138 7.42 9.18 -8.55
CA ALA A 138 8.57 8.79 -9.35
C ALA A 138 9.86 8.74 -8.52
N SER A 139 10.10 9.74 -7.65
CA SER A 139 11.26 9.76 -6.75
C SER A 139 11.22 8.62 -5.74
N LEU A 140 10.07 8.37 -5.10
CA LEU A 140 9.86 7.25 -4.18
C LEU A 140 10.16 5.90 -4.85
N TRP A 141 9.71 5.72 -6.10
CA TRP A 141 9.97 4.50 -6.85
C TRP A 141 11.46 4.34 -7.18
N ALA A 142 12.12 5.40 -7.65
CA ALA A 142 13.55 5.38 -7.98
C ALA A 142 14.41 5.02 -6.77
N ASN A 143 14.06 5.55 -5.59
CA ASN A 143 14.83 5.43 -4.36
C ASN A 143 14.34 4.31 -3.41
N ARG A 144 13.41 3.46 -3.86
CA ARG A 144 12.76 2.40 -3.06
C ARG A 144 13.72 1.45 -2.34
N GLN A 145 14.93 1.26 -2.88
CA GLN A 145 15.94 0.37 -2.31
C GLN A 145 16.46 0.86 -0.95
N HIS A 146 16.47 2.17 -0.68
CA HIS A 146 16.81 2.70 0.64
C HIS A 146 15.85 2.19 1.72
N LEU A 147 14.55 2.15 1.40
CA LEU A 147 13.54 1.59 2.29
C LEU A 147 13.62 0.07 2.38
N ALA A 148 13.87 -0.61 1.26
CA ALA A 148 14.01 -2.07 1.23
C ALA A 148 15.15 -2.56 2.14
N ASN A 149 16.28 -1.84 2.14
CA ASN A 149 17.52 -2.22 2.83
C ASN A 149 17.63 -1.64 4.25
N ASN A 150 16.63 -0.90 4.73
CA ASN A 150 16.68 -0.32 6.07
C ASN A 150 16.61 -1.39 7.18
N SER A 151 17.49 -1.28 8.18
CA SER A 151 17.60 -2.23 9.28
C SER A 151 16.60 -2.01 10.41
N ASP A 152 16.03 -0.80 10.56
CA ASP A 152 14.99 -0.53 11.56
C ASP A 152 13.65 -1.06 11.04
N LEU A 153 13.40 -2.34 11.32
CA LEU A 153 12.19 -3.03 10.88
C LEU A 153 10.91 -2.34 11.36
N LYS A 154 10.92 -1.75 12.57
CA LYS A 154 9.71 -1.15 13.14
C LYS A 154 9.32 0.12 12.40
N LEU A 155 10.29 1.02 12.19
CA LEU A 155 10.05 2.25 11.43
C LEU A 155 9.81 1.96 9.95
N LYS A 156 10.51 0.97 9.38
CA LYS A 156 10.28 0.49 8.01
C LYS A 156 8.83 0.06 7.81
N LEU A 157 8.30 -0.83 8.66
CA LEU A 157 6.92 -1.30 8.56
C LEU A 157 5.91 -0.15 8.73
N ALA A 158 6.17 0.77 9.66
CA ALA A 158 5.32 1.95 9.85
C ALA A 158 5.29 2.85 8.60
N LEU A 159 6.43 3.10 7.97
CA LEU A 159 6.48 3.90 6.75
C LEU A 159 5.81 3.19 5.56
N LEU A 160 6.00 1.88 5.40
CA LEU A 160 5.35 1.10 4.35
C LEU A 160 3.82 1.15 4.46
N ASP A 161 3.29 1.02 5.67
CA ASP A 161 1.86 1.18 5.98
C ASP A 161 1.36 2.60 5.63
N GLN A 162 2.13 3.63 5.99
CA GLN A 162 1.80 5.02 5.64
C GLN A 162 1.84 5.28 4.13
N LEU A 163 2.77 4.68 3.40
CA LEU A 163 2.85 4.82 1.94
C LEU A 163 1.65 4.17 1.24
N GLU A 164 1.23 2.99 1.69
CA GLU A 164 0.02 2.35 1.17
C GLU A 164 -1.22 3.22 1.45
N HIS A 165 -1.36 3.72 2.68
CA HIS A 165 -2.50 4.57 3.06
C HIS A 165 -2.51 5.89 2.29
N LEU A 166 -1.35 6.52 2.11
CA LEU A 166 -1.21 7.74 1.31
C LEU A 166 -1.59 7.50 -0.16
N ALA A 167 -1.13 6.40 -0.77
CA ALA A 167 -1.50 6.05 -2.14
C ALA A 167 -3.02 5.86 -2.28
N SER A 168 -3.66 5.19 -1.31
CA SER A 168 -5.12 5.06 -1.24
C SER A 168 -5.82 6.42 -1.12
N THR A 169 -5.34 7.30 -0.26
CA THR A 169 -5.91 8.64 -0.06
C THR A 169 -5.79 9.51 -1.31
N ILE A 170 -4.63 9.52 -1.97
CA ILE A 170 -4.43 10.23 -3.23
C ILE A 170 -5.35 9.67 -4.32
N ARG A 171 -5.45 8.34 -4.44
CA ARG A 171 -6.33 7.72 -5.44
C ARG A 171 -7.80 8.04 -5.19
N ALA A 172 -8.23 8.01 -3.93
CA ALA A 172 -9.58 8.41 -3.56
C ALA A 172 -9.86 9.88 -3.89
N PHE A 173 -8.84 10.74 -3.76
CA PHE A 173 -8.92 12.14 -4.13
C PHE A 173 -9.00 12.35 -5.64
N GLU A 174 -8.19 11.66 -6.44
CA GLU A 174 -8.28 11.66 -7.91
C GLU A 174 -9.67 11.25 -8.39
N ALA A 175 -10.27 10.23 -7.78
CA ALA A 175 -11.60 9.76 -8.16
C ALA A 175 -12.73 10.72 -7.74
N ALA A 176 -12.53 11.52 -6.69
CA ALA A 176 -13.53 12.44 -6.17
C ALA A 176 -13.51 13.81 -6.86
N VAL A 177 -12.39 14.20 -7.46
CA VAL A 177 -12.25 15.48 -8.16
C VAL A 177 -12.52 15.26 -9.65
N PRO A 178 -13.31 16.13 -10.33
CA PRO A 178 -13.62 16.02 -11.76
C PRO A 178 -12.43 16.43 -12.65
N LEU A 179 -11.25 15.86 -12.37
CA LEU A 179 -10.08 15.89 -13.23
C LEU A 179 -9.94 14.49 -13.81
N ASN A 180 -9.54 14.40 -15.07
CA ASN A 180 -9.36 13.12 -15.76
C ASN A 180 -8.43 12.23 -14.91
N PRO A 181 -8.92 11.15 -14.28
CA PRO A 181 -8.17 10.44 -13.25
C PRO A 181 -6.89 9.88 -13.87
N ARG A 182 -5.75 10.46 -13.49
CA ARG A 182 -4.44 10.05 -13.97
C ARG A 182 -4.05 8.85 -13.12
N SER A 183 -4.42 7.64 -13.56
CA SER A 183 -3.89 6.42 -12.94
C SER A 183 -2.36 6.40 -13.11
N SER A 184 -1.64 6.99 -12.16
CA SER A 184 -0.20 7.18 -12.22
C SER A 184 0.51 5.84 -12.04
N GLN A 185 1.42 5.53 -12.96
CA GLN A 185 2.15 4.26 -12.94
C GLN A 185 3.01 4.15 -11.67
N ASP A 186 3.71 5.21 -11.29
CA ASP A 186 4.62 5.18 -10.16
C ASP A 186 3.87 5.13 -8.83
N LEU A 187 2.68 5.74 -8.73
CA LEU A 187 1.79 5.55 -7.59
C LEU A 187 1.43 4.07 -7.43
N ALA A 188 0.96 3.41 -8.51
CA ALA A 188 0.61 1.99 -8.48
C ALA A 188 1.81 1.10 -8.10
N ARG A 189 3.00 1.41 -8.64
CA ARG A 189 4.25 0.71 -8.32
C ARG A 189 4.67 0.86 -6.87
N VAL A 190 4.66 2.08 -6.34
CA VAL A 190 5.05 2.35 -4.95
C VAL A 190 4.06 1.70 -3.99
N ALA A 191 2.76 1.80 -4.25
CA ALA A 191 1.73 1.15 -3.43
C ALA A 191 1.93 -0.38 -3.43
N TYR A 192 2.11 -0.98 -4.60
CA TYR A 192 2.33 -2.43 -4.71
C TYR A 192 3.63 -2.87 -4.04
N PHE A 193 4.73 -2.16 -4.24
CA PHE A 193 5.99 -2.42 -3.54
C PHE A 193 5.84 -2.34 -2.03
N ALA A 194 5.17 -1.29 -1.53
CA ALA A 194 4.97 -1.12 -0.10
C ALA A 194 4.21 -2.31 0.50
N TRP A 195 3.11 -2.69 -0.15
CA TRP A 195 2.31 -3.84 0.23
C TRP A 195 3.09 -5.17 0.16
N VAL A 196 3.84 -5.43 -0.91
CA VAL A 196 4.66 -6.65 -1.01
C VAL A 196 5.70 -6.71 0.11
N GLN A 197 6.35 -5.59 0.45
CA GLN A 197 7.32 -5.56 1.54
C GLN A 197 6.69 -5.80 2.92
N LEU A 198 5.43 -5.41 3.14
CA LEU A 198 4.70 -5.70 4.37
C LEU A 198 4.41 -7.20 4.53
N TYR A 199 4.04 -7.88 3.44
CA TYR A 199 3.51 -9.26 3.49
C TYR A 199 4.50 -10.36 3.05
N SER A 200 5.67 -10.03 2.50
CA SER A 200 6.57 -11.02 1.85
C SER A 200 7.55 -11.76 2.77
N LYS A 201 7.46 -11.57 4.10
CA LYS A 201 8.34 -12.25 5.07
C LYS A 201 8.17 -13.78 4.96
N GLU A 202 9.27 -14.50 4.86
CA GLU A 202 9.27 -15.97 4.70
C GLU A 202 8.61 -16.71 5.86
N ARG A 203 8.76 -16.21 7.09
CA ARG A 203 8.21 -16.81 8.31
C ARG A 203 7.19 -15.89 8.94
N MET A 204 6.25 -15.41 8.13
CA MET A 204 5.14 -14.63 8.64
C MET A 204 4.14 -15.57 9.33
N THR A 205 3.65 -15.18 10.49
CA THR A 205 2.58 -15.88 11.20
C THR A 205 1.26 -15.13 11.05
N GLU A 206 0.15 -15.79 11.36
CA GLU A 206 -1.17 -15.14 11.43
C GLU A 206 -1.12 -13.90 12.34
N ARG A 207 -0.48 -13.99 13.51
CA ARG A 207 -0.31 -12.86 14.43
C ARG A 207 0.43 -11.69 13.79
N ASP A 208 1.46 -11.97 12.99
CA ASP A 208 2.19 -10.91 12.29
C ASP A 208 1.28 -10.20 11.28
N VAL A 209 0.51 -10.95 10.49
CA VAL A 209 -0.44 -10.38 9.52
C VAL A 209 -1.52 -9.56 10.20
N LEU A 210 -2.13 -10.09 11.27
CA LEU A 210 -3.18 -9.40 12.02
C LEU A 210 -2.66 -8.13 12.72
N SER A 211 -1.35 -8.02 12.95
CA SER A 211 -0.73 -6.80 13.49
C SER A 211 -0.53 -5.70 12.45
N LEU A 212 -0.59 -6.03 11.16
CA LEU A 212 -0.52 -5.05 10.09
C LEU A 212 -1.83 -4.27 9.99
N ARG A 213 -1.72 -2.98 9.64
CA ARG A 213 -2.85 -2.07 9.45
C ARG A 213 -3.21 -1.84 7.98
N SER A 214 -2.62 -2.63 7.09
CA SER A 214 -2.81 -2.53 5.65
C SER A 214 -4.29 -2.74 5.27
N GLY A 215 -4.78 -1.83 4.43
CA GLY A 215 -6.13 -1.90 3.87
C GLY A 215 -6.23 -2.70 2.57
N HIS A 216 -5.14 -3.31 2.10
CA HIS A 216 -5.05 -4.02 0.82
C HIS A 216 -5.50 -3.17 -0.38
N GLN A 217 -5.23 -1.87 -0.34
CA GLN A 217 -5.63 -0.95 -1.41
C GLN A 217 -4.62 -0.98 -2.56
N ALA A 218 -3.38 -1.35 -2.28
CA ALA A 218 -2.31 -1.44 -3.27
C ALA A 218 -2.68 -2.33 -4.48
N GLN A 219 -3.32 -3.47 -4.23
CA GLN A 219 -3.76 -4.40 -5.28
C GLN A 219 -4.83 -3.74 -6.16
N VAL A 220 -5.82 -3.10 -5.54
CA VAL A 220 -6.93 -2.41 -6.23
C VAL A 220 -6.37 -1.30 -7.12
N ILE A 221 -5.47 -0.48 -6.58
CA ILE A 221 -4.79 0.60 -7.32
C ILE A 221 -4.02 0.02 -8.51
N LEU A 222 -3.23 -1.03 -8.32
CA LEU A 222 -2.48 -1.67 -9.40
C LEU A 222 -3.40 -2.19 -10.49
N TRP A 223 -4.48 -2.88 -10.12
CA TRP A 223 -5.41 -3.43 -11.11
C TRP A 223 -6.15 -2.33 -11.88
N GLN A 224 -6.58 -1.25 -11.22
CA GLN A 224 -7.16 -0.09 -11.89
C GLN A 224 -6.20 0.55 -12.90
N TYR A 225 -4.90 0.60 -12.58
CA TYR A 225 -3.89 1.06 -13.53
C TYR A 225 -3.75 0.09 -14.72
N LEU A 226 -3.76 -1.21 -14.47
CA LEU A 226 -3.69 -2.24 -15.51
C LEU A 226 -4.94 -2.27 -16.42
N ASP A 227 -6.12 -1.94 -15.88
CA ASP A 227 -7.36 -1.81 -16.66
C ASP A 227 -7.29 -0.65 -17.68
N ASN A 228 -6.46 0.36 -17.41
CA ASN A 228 -6.23 1.48 -18.33
C ASN A 228 -5.19 1.17 -19.43
N CYS A 229 -4.58 -0.01 -19.43
CA CYS A 229 -3.70 -0.42 -20.54
C CYS A 229 -4.53 -0.63 -21.82
N PRO A 230 -4.00 -0.27 -23.01
CA PRO A 230 -4.77 -0.31 -24.26
C PRO A 230 -5.19 -1.71 -24.70
N ASP A 231 -4.40 -2.73 -24.33
CA ASP A 231 -4.62 -4.13 -24.70
C ASP A 231 -4.04 -5.10 -23.65
N ASP A 232 -4.41 -6.37 -23.76
CA ASP A 232 -4.00 -7.43 -22.84
C ASP A 232 -2.50 -7.73 -22.88
N GLN A 233 -1.83 -7.53 -24.02
CA GLN A 233 -0.39 -7.77 -24.16
C GLN A 233 0.41 -6.72 -23.39
N THR A 234 0.04 -5.45 -23.54
CA THR A 234 0.59 -4.31 -22.81
C THR A 234 0.34 -4.45 -21.32
N ARG A 235 -0.86 -4.90 -20.94
CA ARG A 235 -1.20 -5.21 -19.54
C ARG A 235 -0.28 -6.28 -18.96
N ARG A 236 -0.12 -7.41 -19.65
CA ARG A 236 0.76 -8.52 -19.23
C ARG A 236 2.22 -8.08 -19.12
N ALA A 237 2.74 -7.37 -20.13
CA ALA A 237 4.11 -6.87 -20.13
C ALA A 237 4.36 -5.88 -18.97
N THR A 238 3.41 -4.98 -18.72
CA THR A 238 3.50 -4.01 -17.62
C THR A 238 3.48 -4.69 -16.27
N MET A 239 2.58 -5.65 -16.07
CA MET A 239 2.47 -6.44 -14.84
C MET A 239 3.75 -7.26 -14.59
N THR A 240 4.27 -7.93 -15.63
CA THR A 240 5.51 -8.71 -15.58
C THR A 240 6.66 -7.85 -15.06
N ARG A 241 6.88 -6.69 -15.70
CA ARG A 241 7.94 -5.75 -15.30
C ARG A 241 7.80 -5.29 -13.85
N ILE A 242 6.58 -4.94 -13.41
CA ILE A 242 6.36 -4.48 -12.03
C ILE A 242 6.69 -5.58 -11.02
N ILE A 243 6.27 -6.82 -11.29
CA ILE A 243 6.56 -7.96 -10.41
C ILE A 243 8.06 -8.27 -10.38
N GLU A 244 8.73 -8.27 -11.52
CA GLU A 244 10.18 -8.49 -11.60
C GLU A 244 10.94 -7.41 -10.82
N ASP A 245 10.55 -6.14 -10.97
CA ASP A 245 11.16 -5.00 -10.27
C ASP A 245 11.00 -5.06 -8.73
N VAL A 246 9.93 -5.70 -8.24
CA VAL A 246 9.65 -5.89 -6.81
C VAL A 246 10.25 -7.20 -6.27
N GLY A 247 10.32 -8.22 -7.13
CA GLY A 247 10.77 -9.57 -6.86
C GLY A 247 9.61 -10.58 -6.91
N VAL A 248 9.64 -11.46 -7.91
CA VAL A 248 8.64 -12.52 -8.17
C VAL A 248 8.29 -13.32 -6.92
N ASP A 249 9.30 -13.88 -6.24
CA ASP A 249 9.07 -14.71 -5.06
C ASP A 249 8.46 -13.93 -3.88
N ARG A 250 8.84 -12.66 -3.74
CA ARG A 250 8.30 -11.79 -2.69
C ARG A 250 6.84 -11.46 -2.96
N SER A 251 6.51 -11.16 -4.21
CA SER A 251 5.14 -10.94 -4.66
C SER A 251 4.27 -12.16 -4.42
N PHE A 252 4.75 -13.36 -4.78
CA PHE A 252 4.03 -14.62 -4.52
C PHE A 252 3.74 -14.82 -3.03
N ARG A 253 4.76 -14.73 -2.17
CA ARG A 253 4.60 -14.88 -0.71
C ARG A 253 3.69 -13.83 -0.11
N ALA A 254 3.78 -12.57 -0.56
CA ALA A 254 2.90 -11.51 -0.09
C ALA A 254 1.44 -11.84 -0.37
N THR A 255 1.14 -12.33 -1.57
CA THR A 255 -0.20 -12.75 -1.94
C THR A 255 -0.66 -13.95 -1.14
N GLU A 256 0.17 -14.98 -0.98
CA GLU A 256 -0.15 -16.15 -0.17
C GLU A 256 -0.46 -15.79 1.30
N ASN A 257 0.43 -15.05 1.96
CA ASN A 257 0.27 -14.65 3.35
C ASN A 257 -0.98 -13.79 3.57
N ALA A 258 -1.25 -12.87 2.63
CA ALA A 258 -2.43 -12.01 2.71
C ALA A 258 -3.73 -12.78 2.45
N LEU A 259 -3.73 -13.70 1.48
CA LEU A 259 -4.87 -14.58 1.21
C LEU A 259 -5.14 -15.53 2.37
N LYS A 260 -4.13 -16.02 3.08
CA LYS A 260 -4.32 -16.96 4.21
C LYS A 260 -4.79 -16.29 5.49
N TRP A 261 -4.25 -15.12 5.83
CA TRP A 261 -4.37 -14.60 7.19
C TRP A 261 -4.99 -13.21 7.30
N SER A 262 -5.17 -12.46 6.20
CA SER A 262 -5.74 -11.12 6.33
C SER A 262 -7.26 -11.13 6.44
N LEU A 263 -7.76 -10.64 7.57
CA LEU A 263 -9.19 -10.40 7.78
C LEU A 263 -9.71 -9.17 7.03
N TRP A 264 -8.82 -8.26 6.62
CA TRP A 264 -9.16 -7.01 5.95
C TRP A 264 -9.33 -7.16 4.44
N MET A 265 -9.01 -8.34 3.89
CA MET A 265 -9.14 -8.64 2.48
C MET A 265 -10.58 -9.05 2.14
N VAL A 266 -11.45 -8.05 2.08
CA VAL A 266 -12.86 -8.19 1.70
C VAL A 266 -13.08 -7.83 0.23
N VAL A 267 -14.14 -8.38 -0.37
CA VAL A 267 -14.77 -7.95 -1.63
C VAL A 267 -13.80 -7.40 -2.71
N PRO A 268 -13.61 -6.08 -2.95
CA PRO A 268 -12.78 -5.64 -4.08
C PRO A 268 -11.29 -5.95 -3.88
N GLN A 269 -10.79 -5.89 -2.63
CA GLN A 269 -9.41 -6.24 -2.32
C GLN A 269 -9.18 -7.74 -2.53
N PHE A 270 -10.12 -8.57 -2.09
CA PHE A 270 -10.05 -10.01 -2.30
C PHE A 270 -10.03 -10.38 -3.78
N PHE A 271 -11.01 -9.91 -4.56
CA PHE A 271 -11.08 -10.20 -5.99
C PHE A 271 -9.84 -9.74 -6.72
N THR A 272 -9.33 -8.55 -6.38
CA THR A 272 -8.13 -8.03 -7.03
C THR A 272 -6.90 -8.85 -6.64
N CYS A 273 -6.78 -9.26 -5.38
CA CYS A 273 -5.72 -10.15 -4.95
C CYS A 273 -5.75 -11.49 -5.71
N VAL A 274 -6.92 -12.11 -5.87
CA VAL A 274 -7.09 -13.34 -6.65
C VAL A 274 -6.75 -13.11 -8.13
N LYS A 275 -7.20 -12.01 -8.74
CA LYS A 275 -6.85 -11.67 -10.13
C LYS A 275 -5.34 -11.51 -10.33
N LEU A 276 -4.68 -10.76 -9.44
CA LEU A 276 -3.23 -10.58 -9.48
C LEU A 276 -2.51 -11.90 -9.25
N PHE A 277 -3.00 -12.75 -8.34
CA PHE A 277 -2.47 -14.08 -8.10
C PHE A 277 -2.54 -14.94 -9.37
N THR A 278 -3.72 -15.07 -9.98
CA THR A 278 -3.92 -15.85 -11.21
C THR A 278 -3.07 -15.31 -12.36
N LEU A 279 -2.93 -14.00 -12.48
CA LEU A 279 -2.09 -13.40 -13.50
C LEU A 279 -0.61 -13.69 -13.23
N HIS A 280 -0.15 -13.58 -11.98
CA HIS A 280 1.20 -13.92 -11.57
C HIS A 280 1.53 -15.40 -11.84
N THR A 281 0.65 -16.32 -11.47
CA THR A 281 0.84 -17.76 -11.73
C THR A 281 0.91 -18.06 -13.22
N THR A 282 0.04 -17.44 -14.02
CA THR A 282 0.05 -17.60 -15.49
C THR A 282 1.34 -17.07 -16.12
N LEU A 283 1.91 -15.99 -15.60
CA LEU A 283 3.10 -15.36 -16.16
C LEU A 283 4.40 -16.07 -15.78
N PHE A 284 4.52 -16.58 -14.55
CA PHE A 284 5.81 -17.01 -13.98
C PHE A 284 5.90 -18.51 -13.66
N LEU A 285 4.79 -19.26 -13.68
CA LEU A 285 4.80 -20.70 -13.39
C LEU A 285 4.61 -21.50 -14.70
N SER A 286 5.70 -21.66 -15.45
CA SER A 286 5.72 -22.35 -16.75
C SER A 286 5.70 -23.89 -16.67
N SER A 287 5.42 -24.51 -15.52
CA SER A 287 5.12 -25.95 -15.44
C SER A 287 3.80 -26.21 -14.73
N ALA A 288 2.76 -26.49 -15.53
CA ALA A 288 1.35 -26.64 -15.17
C ALA A 288 1.00 -27.78 -14.18
N LEU A 289 1.95 -28.36 -13.45
CA LEU A 289 1.72 -29.52 -12.58
C LEU A 289 2.31 -29.41 -11.16
N SER A 290 3.39 -28.66 -10.93
CA SER A 290 4.05 -28.60 -9.61
C SER A 290 3.67 -27.38 -8.77
N ALA A 291 3.22 -26.29 -9.39
CA ALA A 291 2.95 -25.03 -8.71
C ALA A 291 1.44 -24.70 -8.56
N ASN A 292 0.56 -25.59 -9.05
CA ASN A 292 -0.88 -25.38 -8.97
C ASN A 292 -1.45 -25.67 -7.57
N HIS A 293 -0.91 -26.63 -6.81
CA HIS A 293 -1.52 -27.01 -5.53
C HIS A 293 -1.38 -25.96 -4.42
N ALA A 294 -0.18 -25.41 -4.18
CA ALA A 294 0.00 -24.46 -3.09
C ALA A 294 -0.80 -23.16 -3.30
N GLY A 295 -0.91 -22.72 -4.55
CA GLY A 295 -1.65 -21.53 -4.93
C GLY A 295 -3.17 -21.68 -4.89
N LEU A 296 -3.67 -22.77 -5.48
CA LEU A 296 -5.11 -23.06 -5.48
C LEU A 296 -5.61 -23.33 -4.07
N SER A 297 -4.84 -24.09 -3.26
CA SER A 297 -5.15 -24.33 -1.86
C SER A 297 -5.24 -23.02 -1.06
N ALA A 298 -4.32 -22.08 -1.26
CA ALA A 298 -4.39 -20.77 -0.59
C ALA A 298 -5.61 -19.94 -1.03
N VAL A 299 -6.01 -20.02 -2.31
CA VAL A 299 -7.22 -19.35 -2.81
C VAL A 299 -8.49 -20.00 -2.27
N ALA A 300 -8.56 -21.34 -2.26
CA ALA A 300 -9.68 -22.11 -1.72
C ALA A 300 -9.86 -21.83 -0.22
N GLU A 301 -8.79 -21.92 0.57
CA GLU A 301 -8.78 -21.57 1.99
C GLU A 301 -9.25 -20.11 2.20
N ALA A 302 -8.75 -19.18 1.37
CA ALA A 302 -9.17 -17.79 1.47
C ALA A 302 -10.66 -17.58 1.13
N MET A 303 -11.24 -18.37 0.21
CA MET A 303 -12.66 -18.34 -0.13
C MET A 303 -13.52 -18.93 0.99
N GLU A 304 -13.10 -20.03 1.62
CA GLU A 304 -13.77 -20.61 2.80
C GLU A 304 -13.81 -19.60 3.96
N GLN A 305 -12.70 -18.87 4.16
CA GLN A 305 -12.60 -17.85 5.20
C GLN A 305 -13.39 -16.56 4.93
N GLN A 306 -13.91 -16.34 3.71
CA GLN A 306 -14.60 -15.07 3.39
C GLN A 306 -15.82 -14.79 4.27
N GLY A 307 -16.55 -15.83 4.69
CA GLY A 307 -17.64 -15.68 5.65
C GLY A 307 -17.19 -15.02 6.95
N ARG A 308 -16.06 -15.51 7.51
CA ARG A 308 -15.45 -14.95 8.74
C ARG A 308 -14.93 -13.53 8.53
N ARG A 309 -14.36 -13.21 7.37
CA ARG A 309 -13.85 -11.86 7.06
C ARG A 309 -14.96 -10.83 6.99
N ILE A 310 -16.08 -11.20 6.36
CA ILE A 310 -17.28 -10.37 6.31
C ILE A 310 -17.86 -10.18 7.69
N GLU A 311 -17.99 -11.24 8.48
CA GLU A 311 -18.47 -11.15 9.86
C GLU A 311 -17.59 -10.22 10.69
N TYR A 312 -16.26 -10.37 10.61
CA TYR A 312 -15.32 -9.47 11.25
C TYR A 312 -15.50 -8.02 10.77
N ALA A 313 -15.55 -7.78 9.46
CA ALA A 313 -15.72 -6.44 8.91
C ALA A 313 -17.08 -5.80 9.30
N LYS A 314 -18.13 -6.61 9.53
CA LYS A 314 -19.41 -6.14 10.11
C LYS A 314 -19.23 -5.65 11.54
N THR A 315 -18.49 -6.39 12.38
CA THR A 315 -18.20 -5.93 13.76
C THR A 315 -17.46 -4.59 13.80
N GLN A 316 -16.76 -4.24 12.71
CA GLN A 316 -16.04 -2.99 12.55
C GLN A 316 -16.85 -1.89 11.84
N GLY A 317 -18.11 -2.14 11.46
CA GLY A 317 -18.98 -1.18 10.78
C GLY A 317 -18.59 -0.86 9.34
N ARG A 318 -17.90 -1.77 8.63
CA ARG A 318 -17.29 -1.51 7.31
C ARG A 318 -17.88 -2.31 6.14
N VAL A 319 -19.03 -2.97 6.32
CA VAL A 319 -19.65 -3.83 5.30
C VAL A 319 -20.96 -3.22 4.83
N SER A 320 -21.11 -3.05 3.51
CA SER A 320 -22.38 -2.70 2.90
C SER A 320 -23.22 -3.95 2.58
N THR A 321 -24.52 -3.80 2.36
CA THR A 321 -25.39 -4.92 1.91
C THR A 321 -24.95 -5.52 0.57
N ALA A 322 -24.32 -4.72 -0.30
CA ALA A 322 -23.74 -5.21 -1.56
C ALA A 322 -22.53 -6.12 -1.33
N ASP A 323 -21.74 -5.85 -0.29
CA ASP A 323 -20.57 -6.66 0.08
C ASP A 323 -20.99 -8.04 0.63
N GLU A 324 -22.09 -8.09 1.37
CA GLU A 324 -22.67 -9.35 1.85
C GLU A 324 -23.10 -10.26 0.71
N TRP A 325 -23.84 -9.70 -0.26
CA TRP A 325 -24.31 -10.45 -1.41
C TRP A 325 -23.15 -10.93 -2.29
N LEU A 326 -22.13 -10.09 -2.50
CA LEU A 326 -20.96 -10.49 -3.26
C LEU A 326 -20.15 -11.57 -2.53
N SER A 327 -20.02 -11.51 -1.20
CA SER A 327 -19.37 -12.57 -0.43
C SER A 327 -20.10 -13.90 -0.52
N MET A 328 -21.44 -13.92 -0.45
CA MET A 328 -22.19 -15.15 -0.68
C MET A 328 -21.86 -15.78 -2.04
N ARG A 329 -21.69 -14.95 -3.08
CA ARG A 329 -21.25 -15.41 -4.41
C ARG A 329 -19.80 -15.86 -4.45
N ILE A 330 -18.91 -15.24 -3.67
CA ILE A 330 -17.51 -15.65 -3.53
C ILE A 330 -17.41 -17.01 -2.83
N VAL A 331 -18.15 -17.21 -1.73
CA VAL A 331 -18.20 -18.49 -1.03
C VAL A 331 -18.75 -19.57 -1.96
N ALA A 332 -19.79 -19.27 -2.74
CA ALA A 332 -20.30 -20.18 -3.77
C ALA A 332 -19.27 -20.47 -4.88
N ALA A 333 -18.45 -19.49 -5.27
CA ALA A 333 -17.34 -19.70 -6.20
C ALA A 333 -16.19 -20.50 -5.58
N GLY A 334 -15.98 -20.41 -4.25
CA GLY A 334 -15.03 -21.22 -3.49
C GLY A 334 -15.27 -22.71 -3.65
N ALA A 335 -16.53 -23.13 -3.54
CA ALA A 335 -16.91 -24.52 -3.80
C ALA A 335 -16.56 -24.97 -5.24
N VAL A 336 -16.59 -24.06 -6.22
CA VAL A 336 -16.19 -24.35 -7.60
C VAL A 336 -14.66 -24.47 -7.73
N PHE A 337 -13.89 -23.63 -7.02
CA PHE A 337 -12.43 -23.73 -7.00
C PHE A 337 -11.94 -25.00 -6.30
N GLU A 338 -12.52 -25.37 -5.16
CA GLU A 338 -12.25 -26.66 -4.50
C GLU A 338 -12.59 -27.84 -5.42
N TYR A 339 -13.70 -27.76 -6.15
CA TYR A 339 -14.07 -28.77 -7.14
C TYR A 339 -13.07 -28.85 -8.30
N ILE A 340 -12.56 -27.72 -8.80
CA ILE A 340 -11.52 -27.68 -9.84
C ILE A 340 -10.21 -28.28 -9.30
N GLU A 341 -9.82 -27.95 -8.07
CA GLU A 341 -8.63 -28.52 -7.42
C GLU A 341 -8.76 -30.03 -7.24
N TYR A 342 -9.92 -30.50 -6.75
CA TYR A 342 -10.23 -31.92 -6.62
C TYR A 342 -10.17 -32.62 -7.99
N ALA A 343 -10.79 -32.05 -9.03
CA ALA A 343 -10.79 -32.60 -10.38
C ALA A 343 -9.38 -32.64 -11.00
N GLN A 344 -8.56 -31.61 -10.78
CA GLN A 344 -7.16 -31.59 -11.23
C GLN A 344 -6.31 -32.62 -10.48
N THR A 345 -6.49 -32.76 -9.17
CA THR A 345 -5.79 -33.76 -8.35
C THR A 345 -6.16 -35.18 -8.78
N ALA A 346 -7.46 -35.45 -8.94
CA ALA A 346 -7.97 -36.74 -9.40
C ALA A 346 -7.49 -37.08 -10.82
N ALA A 347 -7.46 -36.09 -11.73
CA ALA A 347 -6.91 -36.26 -13.07
C ALA A 347 -5.39 -36.54 -13.04
N TYR A 348 -4.63 -35.84 -12.19
CA TYR A 348 -3.21 -36.08 -12.00
C TYR A 348 -2.93 -37.49 -11.46
N ASP A 349 -3.65 -37.91 -10.41
CA ASP A 349 -3.50 -39.25 -9.84
C ASP A 349 -3.93 -40.35 -10.80
N TYR A 350 -5.01 -40.13 -11.56
CA TYR A 350 -5.41 -41.04 -12.64
C TYR A 350 -4.33 -41.16 -13.71
N CYS A 351 -3.74 -40.05 -14.15
CA CYS A 351 -2.66 -40.04 -15.13
C CYS A 351 -1.39 -40.73 -14.59
N ARG A 352 -1.02 -40.46 -13.34
CA ARG A 352 0.12 -41.09 -12.66
C ARG A 352 -0.04 -42.60 -12.52
N THR A 353 -1.25 -43.05 -12.17
CA THR A 353 -1.55 -44.46 -11.93
C THR A 353 -1.66 -45.25 -13.23
N ASN A 354 -2.26 -44.66 -14.26
CA ASN A 354 -2.55 -45.37 -15.52
C ASN A 354 -1.51 -45.17 -16.62
N TYR A 355 -0.64 -44.15 -16.52
CA TYR A 355 0.42 -43.86 -17.50
C TYR A 355 1.81 -43.69 -16.86
N PRO A 356 2.34 -44.69 -16.13
CA PRO A 356 3.62 -44.59 -15.43
C PRO A 356 4.82 -44.37 -16.37
N THR A 357 4.69 -44.74 -17.65
CA THR A 357 5.73 -44.59 -18.69
C THR A 357 5.95 -43.15 -19.17
N MET A 358 5.07 -42.19 -18.88
CA MET A 358 5.33 -40.77 -19.20
C MET A 358 6.37 -40.13 -18.27
N GLN A 359 6.67 -40.72 -17.11
CA GLN A 359 7.73 -40.21 -16.21
C GLN A 359 9.12 -40.78 -16.55
N SER A 360 9.21 -41.97 -17.16
CA SER A 360 10.51 -42.63 -17.41
C SER A 360 11.31 -42.03 -18.57
N HIS A 361 10.67 -41.30 -19.49
CA HIS A 361 11.37 -40.60 -20.58
C HIS A 361 12.06 -39.30 -20.16
N ARG A 362 11.82 -38.79 -18.94
CA ARG A 362 12.51 -37.58 -18.43
C ARG A 362 13.84 -37.86 -17.75
N HIS A 363 14.06 -39.05 -17.19
CA HIS A 363 15.36 -39.40 -16.59
C HIS A 363 16.42 -39.86 -17.61
N ARG A 364 16.03 -40.26 -18.82
CA ARG A 364 17.00 -40.68 -19.85
C ARG A 364 17.67 -39.53 -20.61
N ASN A 365 17.15 -38.30 -20.54
CA ASN A 365 17.75 -37.15 -21.23
C ASN A 365 18.65 -36.28 -20.33
N SER A 366 18.84 -36.64 -19.05
CA SER A 366 19.78 -35.95 -18.14
C SER A 366 21.09 -36.69 -17.94
N GLU A 367 21.29 -37.84 -18.58
CA GLU A 367 22.55 -38.60 -18.48
C GLU A 367 23.47 -38.44 -19.70
N HIS A 368 23.04 -37.76 -20.77
CA HIS A 368 23.85 -37.45 -21.96
C HIS A 368 23.75 -35.97 -22.35
N GLY A 369 24.18 -35.08 -21.45
CA GLY A 369 24.36 -33.65 -21.70
C GLY A 369 25.46 -33.09 -20.80
#